data_AF-A0A7X0KTL8-F1
#
_entry.id   AF-A0A7X0KTL8-F1
#
_cell.length_a   1.000
_cell.length_b   1.000
_cell.length_c   1.000
_cell.angle_alpha   90.00
_cell.angle_beta   90.00
_cell.angle_gamma   90.00
#
_symmetry.space_group_name_H-M   'P 1'
#
loop_
_entity.id
_entity.type
_entity.pdbx_description
1 polymer ?
#
loop_
_entity_poly.entity_id
_entity_poly.type
_entity_poly.pdbx_seq_one_letter_code
_entity_poly.pdbx_strand_id
1 'polypeptide(L)'
;MEPFLEFLGHYWWLVFPLMGVLASVGNAWERSARRRHRRRLEIIKAKGEVSAAKAAANGRARTGPGAPEVASSDPPAPADPQHAQLERLFAAHDDVTRRWLEYELDVAKMIAFPAMSDGRQPLTAAFLRAKKEADRLRPASATGKLSPEQLREYRTSVTDYEVAFDVAEREARRVRDSGFTASERKRLDTAKQLLTVAVDQAATPAERQLAYRRVRDELDGLLALSDDAIEVLEQKVALELPAEPDPRNGQERTARRPPAP
;
A
#
# COMPACT_ATOMS: atom_id res chain seq x y z
N MET A 1 31.83 -8.89 -44.50
CA MET A 1 31.47 -7.91 -43.45
C MET A 1 30.24 -7.11 -43.86
N GLU A 2 30.12 -6.69 -45.13
CA GLU A 2 28.95 -6.01 -45.71
C GLU A 2 27.55 -6.68 -45.50
N PRO A 3 27.36 -8.00 -45.70
CA PRO A 3 26.00 -8.59 -45.67
C PRO A 3 25.38 -8.66 -44.26
N PHE A 4 26.20 -8.57 -43.21
CA PHE A 4 25.73 -8.59 -41.82
C PHE A 4 25.20 -7.20 -41.38
N LEU A 5 25.74 -6.12 -41.99
CA LEU A 5 25.33 -4.75 -41.71
C LEU A 5 24.03 -4.38 -42.45
N GLU A 6 23.79 -4.93 -43.65
CA GLU A 6 22.49 -4.81 -44.34
C GLU A 6 21.35 -5.52 -43.60
N PHE A 7 21.62 -6.70 -43.03
CA PHE A 7 20.65 -7.43 -42.22
C PHE A 7 20.22 -6.62 -40.97
N LEU A 8 21.18 -6.00 -40.27
CA LEU A 8 20.87 -5.12 -39.12
C LEU A 8 20.12 -3.84 -39.53
N GLY A 9 20.38 -3.30 -40.73
CA GLY A 9 19.66 -2.16 -41.29
C GLY A 9 18.20 -2.48 -41.66
N HIS A 10 17.91 -3.70 -42.09
CA HIS A 10 16.55 -4.09 -42.52
C HIS A 10 15.62 -4.46 -41.36
N TYR A 11 16.16 -5.01 -40.26
CA TYR A 11 15.39 -5.49 -39.11
C TYR A 11 15.44 -4.58 -37.88
N TRP A 12 15.89 -3.32 -38.03
CA TRP A 12 15.97 -2.33 -36.94
C TRP A 12 14.63 -2.10 -36.21
N TRP A 13 13.51 -2.33 -36.89
CA TRP A 13 12.17 -2.16 -36.34
C TRP A 13 11.76 -3.27 -35.35
N LEU A 14 12.46 -4.41 -35.31
CA LEU A 14 12.18 -5.50 -34.35
C LEU A 14 12.58 -5.16 -32.91
N VAL A 15 13.37 -4.10 -32.70
CA VAL A 15 13.68 -3.57 -31.37
C VAL A 15 12.42 -3.05 -30.66
N PHE A 16 11.46 -2.50 -31.41
CA PHE A 16 10.24 -1.90 -30.84
C PHE A 16 9.28 -2.92 -30.18
N PRO A 17 8.89 -4.04 -30.82
CA PRO A 17 8.06 -5.05 -30.16
C PRO A 17 8.81 -5.78 -29.03
N LEU A 18 10.13 -5.97 -29.16
CA LEU A 18 10.94 -6.60 -28.10
C LEU A 18 11.07 -5.70 -26.86
N MET A 19 11.20 -4.37 -27.03
CA MET A 19 11.16 -3.39 -25.93
C MET A 19 9.77 -3.27 -25.30
N GLY A 20 8.69 -3.37 -26.09
CA GLY A 20 7.32 -3.36 -25.57
C GLY A 20 7.01 -4.58 -24.68
N VAL A 21 7.54 -5.75 -25.02
CA VAL A 21 7.41 -6.98 -24.21
C VAL A 21 8.35 -6.96 -22.99
N LEU A 22 9.57 -6.41 -23.10
CA LEU A 22 10.45 -6.23 -21.92
C LEU A 22 9.89 -5.20 -20.91
N ALA A 23 9.27 -4.12 -21.39
CA ALA A 23 8.65 -3.09 -20.53
C ALA A 23 7.38 -3.57 -19.81
N SER A 24 6.64 -4.52 -20.38
CA SER A 24 5.43 -5.09 -19.75
C SER A 24 5.75 -6.08 -18.62
N VAL A 25 6.87 -6.81 -18.72
CA VAL A 25 7.30 -7.78 -17.70
C VAL A 25 8.01 -7.08 -16.52
N GLY A 26 8.80 -6.02 -16.77
CA GLY A 26 9.49 -5.26 -15.72
C GLY A 26 8.53 -4.54 -14.75
N ASN A 27 7.50 -3.88 -15.28
CA ASN A 27 6.52 -3.14 -14.47
C ASN A 27 5.53 -4.04 -13.71
N ALA A 28 5.39 -5.32 -14.08
CA ALA A 28 4.52 -6.26 -13.39
C ALA A 28 5.15 -6.80 -12.08
N TRP A 29 6.48 -6.84 -12.02
CA TRP A 29 7.21 -7.40 -10.87
C TRP A 29 7.28 -6.43 -9.68
N GLU A 30 7.39 -5.13 -9.95
CA GLU A 30 7.40 -4.06 -8.95
C GLU A 30 6.01 -3.81 -8.33
N ARG A 31 4.94 -3.89 -9.14
CA ARG A 31 3.54 -3.80 -8.68
C ARG A 31 3.07 -5.01 -7.87
N SER A 32 3.58 -6.20 -8.19
CA SER A 32 3.30 -7.45 -7.46
C SER A 32 3.97 -7.52 -6.09
N ALA A 33 5.14 -6.89 -5.91
CA ALA A 33 5.83 -6.84 -4.61
C ALA A 33 5.02 -6.07 -3.56
N ARG A 34 4.41 -4.94 -3.94
CA ARG A 34 3.57 -4.11 -3.07
C ARG A 34 2.25 -4.78 -2.70
N ARG A 35 1.60 -5.48 -3.65
CA ARG A 35 0.36 -6.26 -3.42
C ARG A 35 0.60 -7.52 -2.56
N ARG A 36 1.78 -8.17 -2.68
CA ARG A 36 2.16 -9.31 -1.83
C ARG A 36 2.51 -8.90 -0.40
N HIS A 37 3.00 -7.69 -0.18
CA HIS A 37 3.34 -7.20 1.15
C HIS A 37 2.10 -6.96 2.02
N ARG A 38 1.04 -6.36 1.45
CA ARG A 38 -0.24 -6.15 2.14
C ARG A 38 -0.94 -7.48 2.51
N ARG A 39 -0.97 -8.44 1.57
CA ARG A 39 -1.48 -9.80 1.81
C ARG A 39 -0.65 -10.59 2.83
N ARG A 40 0.68 -10.37 2.89
CA ARG A 40 1.55 -10.99 3.90
C ARG A 40 1.30 -10.44 5.30
N LEU A 41 1.02 -9.13 5.44
CA LEU A 41 0.71 -8.53 6.73
C LEU A 41 -0.64 -9.00 7.29
N GLU A 42 -1.63 -9.25 6.43
CA GLU A 42 -2.92 -9.86 6.81
C GLU A 42 -2.75 -11.33 7.22
N ILE A 43 -1.94 -12.10 6.50
CA ILE A 43 -1.63 -13.49 6.86
C ILE A 43 -0.81 -13.57 8.15
N ILE A 44 0.08 -12.62 8.44
CA ILE A 44 0.86 -12.57 9.69
C ILE A 44 -0.05 -12.24 10.88
N LYS A 45 -1.01 -11.32 10.72
CA LYS A 45 -2.03 -11.06 11.75
C LYS A 45 -2.92 -12.29 11.98
N ALA A 46 -3.43 -12.90 10.91
CA ALA A 46 -4.22 -14.13 11.00
C ALA A 46 -3.43 -15.30 11.60
N LYS A 47 -2.15 -15.45 11.27
CA LYS A 47 -1.27 -16.50 11.81
C LYS A 47 -0.84 -16.20 13.24
N GLY A 48 -0.72 -14.94 13.63
CA GLY A 48 -0.51 -14.49 15.01
C GLY A 48 -1.72 -14.79 15.90
N GLU A 49 -2.93 -14.51 15.41
CA GLU A 49 -4.19 -14.84 16.08
C GLU A 49 -4.42 -16.35 16.18
N VAL A 50 -4.13 -17.11 15.11
CA VAL A 50 -4.19 -18.58 15.14
C VAL A 50 -3.11 -19.18 16.04
N SER A 51 -1.91 -18.60 16.08
CA SER A 51 -0.83 -19.05 16.98
C SER A 51 -1.14 -18.72 18.44
N ALA A 52 -1.71 -17.55 18.71
CA ALA A 52 -2.18 -17.14 20.03
C ALA A 52 -3.38 -18.01 20.49
N ALA A 53 -4.32 -18.30 19.59
CA ALA A 53 -5.44 -19.21 19.86
C ALA A 53 -4.96 -20.65 20.10
N LYS A 54 -3.95 -21.11 19.36
CA LYS A 54 -3.32 -22.42 19.55
C LYS A 54 -2.51 -22.49 20.86
N ALA A 55 -1.86 -21.40 21.25
CA ALA A 55 -1.19 -21.27 22.55
C ALA A 55 -2.19 -21.25 23.71
N ALA A 56 -3.32 -20.55 23.55
CA ALA A 56 -4.41 -20.54 24.54
C ALA A 56 -5.11 -21.90 24.65
N ALA A 57 -5.34 -22.59 23.53
CA ALA A 57 -5.89 -23.95 23.50
C ALA A 57 -4.93 -24.97 24.15
N ASN A 58 -3.63 -24.86 23.87
CA ASN A 58 -2.60 -25.67 24.53
C ASN A 58 -2.44 -25.35 26.03
N GLY A 59 -2.74 -24.11 26.45
CA GLY A 59 -2.79 -23.74 27.87
C GLY A 59 -4.04 -24.27 28.58
N ARG A 60 -5.19 -24.29 27.90
CA ARG A 60 -6.47 -24.82 28.43
C ARG A 60 -6.48 -26.34 28.52
N ALA A 61 -5.80 -27.04 27.60
CA ALA A 61 -5.66 -28.50 27.63
C ALA A 61 -4.77 -29.01 28.79
N ARG A 62 -3.96 -28.14 29.42
CA ARG A 62 -3.09 -28.48 30.56
C ARG A 62 -3.71 -28.23 31.93
N THR A 63 -4.92 -27.69 32.01
CA THR A 63 -5.63 -27.41 33.27
C THR A 63 -6.80 -28.39 33.47
N GLY A 64 -6.50 -29.68 33.43
CA GLY A 64 -7.36 -30.72 33.97
C GLY A 64 -7.04 -30.96 35.45
N PRO A 65 -8.03 -30.99 36.36
CA PRO A 65 -7.76 -31.18 37.78
C PRO A 65 -7.54 -32.67 38.09
N GLY A 66 -6.30 -33.09 38.34
CA GLY A 66 -6.03 -34.49 38.73
C GLY A 66 -4.56 -34.94 38.82
N ALA A 67 -3.78 -34.34 39.74
CA ALA A 67 -2.65 -34.94 40.48
C ALA A 67 -1.44 -35.56 39.69
N PRO A 68 -0.31 -35.93 40.33
CA PRO A 68 0.98 -35.31 40.02
C PRO A 68 2.02 -36.30 39.49
N GLU A 69 2.74 -35.98 38.41
CA GLU A 69 4.02 -36.65 38.17
C GLU A 69 4.97 -35.84 37.28
N VAL A 70 6.20 -35.86 37.75
CA VAL A 70 7.46 -35.37 37.21
C VAL A 70 7.50 -35.43 35.67
N ALA A 71 7.32 -34.28 35.02
CA ALA A 71 7.75 -34.09 33.64
C ALA A 71 8.46 -32.74 33.59
N SER A 72 9.77 -32.80 33.41
CA SER A 72 10.63 -31.71 32.99
C SER A 72 9.91 -30.85 31.96
N SER A 73 9.35 -29.73 32.42
CA SER A 73 9.04 -28.60 31.57
C SER A 73 10.39 -27.98 31.21
N ASP A 74 11.04 -28.56 30.20
CA ASP A 74 12.03 -27.80 29.45
C ASP A 74 11.33 -26.49 29.05
N PRO A 75 11.88 -25.32 29.42
CA PRO A 75 11.38 -24.07 28.88
C PRO A 75 11.41 -24.21 27.35
N PRO A 76 10.40 -23.71 26.61
CA PRO A 76 10.50 -23.65 25.16
C PRO A 76 11.85 -23.03 24.83
N ALA A 77 12.68 -23.74 24.06
CA ALA A 77 14.04 -23.33 23.75
C ALA A 77 14.04 -21.83 23.43
N PRO A 78 14.94 -21.02 24.03
CA PRO A 78 14.94 -19.59 23.80
C PRO A 78 14.97 -19.36 22.30
N ALA A 79 13.96 -18.68 21.77
CA ALA A 79 13.93 -18.28 20.37
C ALA A 79 15.29 -17.65 20.05
N ASP A 80 15.92 -18.09 18.96
CA ASP A 80 17.24 -17.61 18.56
C ASP A 80 17.27 -16.07 18.67
N PRO A 81 18.13 -15.47 19.54
CA PRO A 81 18.15 -14.04 19.77
C PRO A 81 18.30 -13.23 18.47
N GLN A 82 18.97 -13.79 17.46
CA GLN A 82 19.09 -13.17 16.15
C GLN A 82 17.76 -13.17 15.39
N HIS A 83 17.03 -14.27 15.44
CA HIS A 83 15.69 -14.36 14.83
C HIS A 83 14.72 -13.35 15.45
N ALA A 84 14.67 -13.27 16.78
CA ALA A 84 13.83 -12.29 17.48
C ALA A 84 14.23 -10.84 17.16
N GLN A 85 15.53 -10.58 16.96
CA GLN A 85 16.00 -9.27 16.52
C GLN A 85 15.56 -8.95 15.08
N LEU A 86 15.66 -9.92 14.17
CA LEU A 86 15.31 -9.72 12.77
C LEU A 86 13.80 -9.49 12.57
N GLU A 87 12.96 -10.21 13.32
CA GLU A 87 11.51 -9.96 13.33
C GLU A 87 11.17 -8.53 13.78
N ARG A 88 11.87 -7.98 14.78
CA ARG A 88 11.69 -6.59 15.19
C ARG A 88 12.10 -5.61 14.09
N LEU A 89 13.19 -5.88 13.37
CA LEU A 89 13.62 -5.04 12.24
C LEU A 89 12.62 -5.08 11.09
N PHE A 90 12.03 -6.25 10.81
CA PHE A 90 10.96 -6.38 9.82
C PHE A 90 9.73 -5.57 10.23
N ALA A 91 9.30 -5.70 11.48
CA ALA A 91 8.16 -4.95 11.98
C ALA A 91 8.38 -3.43 11.88
N ALA A 92 9.57 -2.95 12.22
CA ALA A 92 9.88 -1.53 12.18
C ALA A 92 9.96 -0.99 10.73
N HIS A 93 10.62 -1.73 9.84
CA HIS A 93 10.62 -1.43 8.39
C HIS A 93 9.19 -1.39 7.81
N ASP A 94 8.35 -2.36 8.18
CA ASP A 94 6.98 -2.47 7.69
C ASP A 94 6.10 -1.35 8.22
N ASP A 95 6.33 -0.89 9.46
CA ASP A 95 5.62 0.23 10.03
C ASP A 95 5.89 1.54 9.27
N VAL A 96 7.16 1.85 8.99
CA VAL A 96 7.51 3.04 8.18
C VAL A 96 6.90 2.94 6.78
N THR A 97 6.97 1.76 6.16
CA THR A 97 6.39 1.53 4.83
C THR A 97 4.88 1.73 4.84
N ARG A 98 4.19 1.23 5.87
CA ARG A 98 2.74 1.43 6.06
C ARG A 98 2.41 2.91 6.22
N ARG A 99 3.14 3.64 7.08
CA ARG A 99 2.96 5.09 7.29
C ARG A 99 3.18 5.88 6.00
N TRP A 100 4.21 5.53 5.23
CA TRP A 100 4.47 6.16 3.93
C TRP A 100 3.36 5.89 2.91
N LEU A 101 2.83 4.66 2.85
CA LEU A 101 1.74 4.31 1.94
C LEU A 101 0.45 5.11 2.21
N GLU A 102 0.26 5.67 3.41
CA GLU A 102 -0.83 6.61 3.64
C GLU A 102 -0.70 7.87 2.77
N TYR A 103 0.52 8.36 2.54
CA TYR A 103 0.76 9.52 1.67
C TYR A 103 0.67 9.18 0.18
N GLU A 104 0.91 7.92 -0.20
CA GLU A 104 0.89 7.49 -1.61
C GLU A 104 -0.44 6.91 -2.08
N LEU A 105 -1.35 6.57 -1.15
CA LEU A 105 -2.64 5.94 -1.48
C LEU A 105 -3.84 6.76 -0.99
N ASP A 106 -3.67 7.68 -0.05
CA ASP A 106 -4.74 8.56 0.42
C ASP A 106 -4.62 9.94 -0.24
N VAL A 107 -5.53 10.20 -1.18
CA VAL A 107 -5.62 11.49 -1.88
C VAL A 107 -5.76 12.65 -0.89
N ALA A 108 -6.45 12.47 0.24
CA ALA A 108 -6.56 13.54 1.25
C ALA A 108 -5.19 13.87 1.86
N LYS A 109 -4.36 12.85 2.13
CA LYS A 109 -2.99 13.04 2.63
C LYS A 109 -2.08 13.66 1.58
N MET A 110 -2.21 13.29 0.31
CA MET A 110 -1.47 13.93 -0.78
C MET A 110 -1.76 15.42 -0.88
N ILE A 111 -3.03 15.82 -0.79
CA ILE A 111 -3.40 17.24 -0.84
C ILE A 111 -2.91 17.99 0.42
N ALA A 112 -2.99 17.36 1.59
CA ALA A 112 -2.60 17.99 2.85
C ALA A 112 -1.08 18.12 3.05
N PHE A 113 -0.31 17.18 2.51
CA PHE A 113 1.14 17.06 2.69
C PHE A 113 1.86 16.75 1.36
N PRO A 114 1.73 17.60 0.33
CA PRO A 114 2.18 17.31 -1.03
C PRO A 114 3.70 17.08 -1.13
N ALA A 115 4.48 17.67 -0.23
CA ALA A 115 5.92 17.45 -0.14
C ALA A 115 6.31 15.98 0.11
N MET A 116 5.45 15.15 0.72
CA MET A 116 5.75 13.73 0.97
C MET A 116 5.78 12.86 -0.29
N SER A 117 5.09 13.29 -1.35
CA SER A 117 5.05 12.58 -2.64
C SER A 117 5.92 13.25 -3.71
N ASP A 118 6.48 14.43 -3.43
CA ASP A 118 7.38 15.14 -4.34
C ASP A 118 8.84 14.73 -4.13
N GLY A 119 9.36 13.88 -5.02
CA GLY A 119 10.75 13.44 -5.03
C GLY A 119 11.78 14.53 -5.31
N ARG A 120 11.35 15.76 -5.68
CA ARG A 120 12.24 16.92 -5.81
C ARG A 120 12.56 17.56 -4.46
N GLN A 121 11.73 17.31 -3.45
CA GLN A 121 11.97 17.80 -2.10
C GLN A 121 13.18 17.07 -1.50
N PRO A 122 14.21 17.79 -1.01
CA PRO A 122 15.46 17.15 -0.56
C PRO A 122 15.26 16.10 0.54
N LEU A 123 14.36 16.35 1.50
CA LEU A 123 14.11 15.43 2.60
C LEU A 123 13.31 14.19 2.16
N THR A 124 12.33 14.38 1.27
CA THR A 124 11.60 13.26 0.66
C THR A 124 12.52 12.42 -0.22
N ALA A 125 13.41 13.04 -0.99
CA ALA A 125 14.41 12.34 -1.78
C ALA A 125 15.38 11.55 -0.88
N ALA A 126 15.82 12.12 0.25
CA ALA A 126 16.67 11.43 1.22
C ALA A 126 15.94 10.20 1.83
N PHE A 127 14.68 10.38 2.23
CA PHE A 127 13.81 9.29 2.67
C PHE A 127 13.67 8.18 1.62
N LEU A 128 13.37 8.51 0.36
CA LEU A 128 13.19 7.52 -0.70
C LEU A 128 14.50 6.76 -1.00
N ARG A 129 15.66 7.42 -0.88
CA ARG A 129 16.97 6.75 -0.98
C ARG A 129 17.20 5.79 0.19
N ALA A 130 16.95 6.23 1.43
CA ALA A 130 17.06 5.39 2.62
C ALA A 130 16.12 4.18 2.54
N LYS A 131 14.88 4.38 2.05
CA LYS A 131 13.94 3.31 1.76
C LYS A 131 14.52 2.28 0.80
N LYS A 132 15.00 2.74 -0.37
CA LYS A 132 15.54 1.86 -1.41
C LYS A 132 16.70 1.02 -0.86
N GLU A 133 17.53 1.61 -0.01
CA GLU A 133 18.65 0.93 0.63
C GLU A 133 18.18 -0.11 1.64
N ALA A 134 17.23 0.24 2.52
CA ALA A 134 16.64 -0.70 3.47
C ALA A 134 15.90 -1.86 2.76
N ASP A 135 15.22 -1.59 1.64
CA ASP A 135 14.59 -2.61 0.82
C ASP A 135 15.62 -3.57 0.22
N ARG A 136 16.74 -3.03 -0.29
CA ARG A 136 17.84 -3.80 -0.90
C ARG A 136 18.52 -4.73 0.10
N LEU A 137 18.72 -4.25 1.33
CA LEU A 137 19.38 -5.00 2.39
C LEU A 137 18.45 -5.95 3.12
N ARG A 138 17.13 -5.88 2.88
CA ARG A 138 16.13 -6.69 3.57
C ARG A 138 16.29 -8.18 3.25
N PRO A 139 16.56 -9.03 4.25
CA PRO A 139 16.58 -10.49 4.08
C PRO A 139 15.23 -11.04 3.62
N ALA A 140 15.26 -12.10 2.79
CA ALA A 140 14.04 -12.73 2.26
C ALA A 140 13.19 -13.46 3.31
N SER A 141 13.81 -13.94 4.39
CA SER A 141 13.13 -14.56 5.52
C SER A 141 13.87 -14.31 6.83
N ALA A 142 13.13 -14.35 7.93
CA ALA A 142 13.69 -14.24 9.28
C ALA A 142 14.46 -15.49 9.73
N THR A 143 14.27 -16.60 9.02
CA THR A 143 14.87 -17.91 9.32
C THR A 143 16.19 -18.17 8.58
N GLY A 144 16.58 -17.28 7.67
CA GLY A 144 17.84 -17.39 6.95
C GLY A 144 19.04 -17.07 7.86
N LYS A 145 20.16 -17.76 7.67
CA LYS A 145 21.41 -17.41 8.35
C LYS A 145 21.99 -16.14 7.71
N LEU A 146 22.21 -15.11 8.52
CA LEU A 146 22.88 -13.87 8.11
C LEU A 146 24.25 -13.79 8.76
N SER A 147 25.21 -13.19 8.06
CA SER A 147 26.45 -12.80 8.71
C SER A 147 26.18 -11.68 9.73
N PRO A 148 27.01 -11.55 10.79
CA PRO A 148 26.90 -10.43 11.72
C PRO A 148 27.00 -9.06 11.03
N GLU A 149 27.71 -8.98 9.91
CA GLU A 149 27.84 -7.77 9.11
C GLU A 149 26.55 -7.42 8.37
N GLN A 150 25.95 -8.37 7.65
CA GLN A 150 24.66 -8.18 6.98
C GLN A 150 23.57 -7.76 7.96
N LEU A 151 23.54 -8.36 9.16
CA LEU A 151 22.58 -7.98 10.20
C LEU A 151 22.84 -6.56 10.73
N ARG A 152 24.11 -6.12 10.82
CA ARG A 152 24.44 -4.73 11.18
C ARG A 152 24.03 -3.75 10.09
N GLU A 153 24.36 -4.03 8.83
CA GLU A 153 23.99 -3.18 7.69
C GLU A 153 22.47 -3.01 7.60
N TYR A 154 21.72 -4.12 7.67
CA TYR A 154 20.26 -4.06 7.63
C TYR A 154 19.71 -3.24 8.81
N ARG A 155 20.19 -3.47 10.03
CA ARG A 155 19.79 -2.69 11.21
C ARG A 155 20.02 -1.19 11.00
N THR A 156 21.21 -0.81 10.58
CA THR A 156 21.54 0.61 10.32
C THR A 156 20.62 1.19 9.26
N SER A 157 20.39 0.47 8.15
CA SER A 157 19.52 0.95 7.07
C SER A 157 18.06 1.14 7.50
N VAL A 158 17.55 0.30 8.41
CA VAL A 158 16.20 0.45 8.96
C VAL A 158 16.12 1.68 9.86
N THR A 159 17.12 1.91 10.72
CA THR A 159 17.20 3.14 11.52
C THR A 159 17.28 4.39 10.64
N ASP A 160 18.10 4.38 9.60
CA ASP A 160 18.23 5.51 8.68
C ASP A 160 16.92 5.77 7.92
N TYR A 161 16.22 4.70 7.52
CA TYR A 161 14.91 4.78 6.88
C TYR A 161 13.85 5.42 7.81
N GLU A 162 13.77 4.98 9.07
CA GLU A 162 12.89 5.54 10.10
C GLU A 162 13.16 7.03 10.32
N VAL A 163 14.43 7.38 10.58
CA VAL A 163 14.83 8.77 10.87
C VAL A 163 14.55 9.66 9.66
N ALA A 164 14.91 9.23 8.45
CA ALA A 164 14.68 10.01 7.24
C ALA A 164 13.17 10.23 6.99
N PHE A 165 12.34 9.22 7.22
CA PHE A 165 10.88 9.37 7.12
C PHE A 165 10.34 10.39 8.13
N ASP A 166 10.72 10.27 9.40
CA ASP A 166 10.25 11.18 10.45
C ASP A 166 10.68 12.63 10.20
N VAL A 167 11.89 12.85 9.68
CA VAL A 167 12.38 14.18 9.31
C VAL A 167 11.58 14.74 8.13
N ALA A 168 11.36 13.94 7.08
CA ALA A 168 10.55 14.34 5.93
C ALA A 168 9.10 14.66 6.34
N GLU A 169 8.49 13.83 7.19
CA GLU A 169 7.12 14.01 7.67
C GLU A 169 6.98 15.29 8.50
N ARG A 170 7.94 15.57 9.40
CA ARG A 170 7.94 16.81 10.17
C ARG A 170 8.02 18.04 9.28
N GLU A 171 8.88 18.01 8.26
CA GLU A 171 8.99 19.12 7.32
C GLU A 171 7.72 19.28 6.48
N ALA A 172 7.17 18.19 5.96
CA ALA A 172 5.94 18.22 5.18
C ALA A 172 4.78 18.80 6.00
N ARG A 173 4.72 18.51 7.30
CA ARG A 173 3.74 19.11 8.24
C ARG A 173 4.01 20.58 8.50
N ARG A 174 5.27 21.01 8.51
CA ARG A 174 5.66 22.42 8.71
C ARG A 174 5.33 23.28 7.50
N VAL A 175 5.62 22.77 6.30
CA VAL A 175 5.47 23.49 5.01
C VAL A 175 4.05 23.39 4.47
N ARG A 176 3.42 22.20 4.54
CA ARG A 176 2.08 21.92 3.99
C ARG A 176 1.94 22.38 2.54
N ASP A 177 1.10 23.39 2.28
CA ASP A 177 0.82 23.98 0.98
C ASP A 177 1.49 25.35 0.78
N SER A 178 2.45 25.73 1.62
CA SER A 178 3.10 27.04 1.53
C SER A 178 3.93 27.23 0.26
N GLY A 179 4.31 26.14 -0.41
CA GLY A 179 5.00 26.17 -1.70
C GLY A 179 4.11 26.51 -2.91
N PHE A 180 2.79 26.52 -2.73
CA PHE A 180 1.83 26.84 -3.79
C PHE A 180 1.51 28.34 -3.80
N THR A 181 1.05 28.85 -4.95
CA THR A 181 0.46 30.19 -5.07
C THR A 181 -0.90 30.26 -4.36
N ALA A 182 -1.40 31.48 -4.14
CA ALA A 182 -2.71 31.67 -3.49
C ALA A 182 -3.86 31.05 -4.30
N SER A 183 -3.81 31.13 -5.63
CA SER A 183 -4.79 30.50 -6.52
C SER A 183 -4.73 28.97 -6.46
N GLU A 184 -3.52 28.39 -6.45
CA GLU A 184 -3.34 26.95 -6.33
C GLU A 184 -3.81 26.42 -4.99
N ARG A 185 -3.49 27.11 -3.88
CA ARG A 185 -4.02 26.74 -2.54
C ARG A 185 -5.55 26.72 -2.52
N LYS A 186 -6.20 27.69 -3.16
CA LYS A 186 -7.67 27.71 -3.27
C LYS A 186 -8.20 26.49 -4.03
N ARG A 187 -7.53 26.07 -5.11
CA ARG A 187 -7.88 24.84 -5.85
C ARG A 187 -7.70 23.60 -4.97
N LEU A 188 -6.59 23.49 -4.25
CA LEU A 188 -6.35 22.38 -3.29
C LEU A 188 -7.41 22.34 -2.19
N ASP A 189 -7.81 23.47 -1.63
CA ASP A 189 -8.86 23.53 -0.60
C ASP A 189 -10.23 23.15 -1.16
N THR A 190 -10.52 23.56 -2.40
CA THR A 190 -11.74 23.16 -3.13
C THR A 190 -11.73 21.63 -3.36
N ALA A 191 -10.60 21.07 -3.78
CA ALA A 191 -10.44 19.63 -3.94
C ALA A 191 -10.64 18.87 -2.62
N LYS A 192 -10.15 19.37 -1.48
CA LYS A 192 -10.40 18.76 -0.15
C LYS A 192 -11.89 18.72 0.20
N GLN A 193 -12.61 19.81 -0.07
CA GLN A 193 -14.06 19.89 0.19
C GLN A 193 -14.84 18.92 -0.70
N LEU A 194 -14.54 18.91 -2.00
CA LEU A 194 -15.17 17.99 -2.96
C LEU A 194 -14.84 16.53 -2.63
N LEU A 195 -13.62 16.25 -2.17
CA LEU A 195 -13.22 14.90 -1.76
C LEU A 195 -14.06 14.40 -0.58
N THR A 196 -14.42 15.29 0.36
CA THR A 196 -15.31 14.95 1.48
C THR A 196 -16.66 14.47 0.97
N VAL A 197 -17.24 15.18 -0.01
CA VAL A 197 -18.51 14.78 -0.64
C VAL A 197 -18.36 13.49 -1.46
N ALA A 198 -17.26 13.33 -2.18
CA ALA A 198 -17.02 12.16 -3.03
C ALA A 198 -16.99 10.84 -2.26
N VAL A 199 -16.58 10.87 -0.99
CA VAL A 199 -16.49 9.68 -0.12
C VAL A 199 -17.60 9.61 0.95
N ASP A 200 -18.54 10.56 0.95
CA ASP A 200 -19.63 10.62 1.93
C ASP A 200 -20.80 9.70 1.56
N GLN A 201 -21.15 8.77 2.46
CA GLN A 201 -22.25 7.82 2.25
C GLN A 201 -23.64 8.46 2.32
N ALA A 202 -23.76 9.62 2.96
CA ALA A 202 -25.02 10.34 3.00
C ALA A 202 -25.35 11.03 1.66
N ALA A 203 -24.35 11.27 0.81
CA ALA A 203 -24.52 11.87 -0.51
C ALA A 203 -25.04 10.86 -1.54
N THR A 204 -25.79 11.36 -2.53
CA THR A 204 -26.31 10.50 -3.60
C THR A 204 -25.18 9.99 -4.51
N PRO A 205 -25.34 8.81 -5.13
CA PRO A 205 -24.42 8.29 -6.15
C PRO A 205 -23.96 9.32 -7.21
N ALA A 206 -24.90 10.11 -7.73
CA ALA A 206 -24.62 11.09 -8.77
C ALA A 206 -23.77 12.27 -8.26
N GLU A 207 -24.04 12.75 -7.04
CA GLU A 207 -23.27 13.80 -6.38
C GLU A 207 -21.83 13.34 -6.10
N ARG A 208 -21.65 12.11 -5.62
CA ARG A 208 -20.30 11.56 -5.37
C ARG A 208 -19.49 11.43 -6.65
N GLN A 209 -20.10 10.92 -7.73
CA GLN A 209 -19.43 10.80 -9.03
C GLN A 209 -19.09 12.17 -9.64
N LEU A 210 -19.97 13.16 -9.49
CA LEU A 210 -19.68 14.54 -9.90
C LEU A 210 -18.55 15.14 -9.07
N ALA A 211 -18.58 14.98 -7.75
CA ALA A 211 -17.54 15.46 -6.85
C ALA A 211 -16.19 14.80 -7.15
N TYR A 212 -16.15 13.49 -7.39
CA TYR A 212 -14.95 12.76 -7.80
C TYR A 212 -14.32 13.34 -9.07
N ARG A 213 -15.11 13.55 -10.14
CA ARG A 213 -14.62 14.16 -11.38
C ARG A 213 -14.05 15.55 -11.12
N ARG A 214 -14.75 16.37 -10.33
CA ARG A 214 -14.29 17.71 -9.98
C ARG A 214 -13.02 17.70 -9.13
N VAL A 215 -12.84 16.74 -8.22
CA VAL A 215 -11.56 16.56 -7.50
C VAL A 215 -10.43 16.35 -8.49
N ARG A 216 -10.60 15.48 -9.49
CA ARG A 216 -9.57 15.23 -10.51
C ARG A 216 -9.24 16.49 -11.30
N ASP A 217 -10.26 17.23 -11.75
CA ASP A 217 -10.07 18.49 -12.48
C ASP A 217 -9.32 19.53 -11.63
N GLU A 218 -9.64 19.64 -10.34
CA GLU A 218 -8.98 20.61 -9.46
C GLU A 218 -7.54 20.26 -9.13
N LEU A 219 -7.20 18.97 -9.09
CA LEU A 219 -5.84 18.49 -8.82
C LEU A 219 -4.98 18.40 -10.08
N ASP A 220 -5.61 18.37 -11.26
CA ASP A 220 -4.91 18.33 -12.53
C ASP A 220 -3.96 19.52 -12.70
N GLY A 221 -2.72 19.18 -13.06
CA GLY A 221 -1.60 20.12 -13.17
C GLY A 221 -1.02 20.63 -11.84
N LEU A 222 -1.63 20.37 -10.67
CA LEU A 222 -1.04 20.72 -9.37
C LEU A 222 -0.33 19.55 -8.70
N LEU A 223 -0.99 18.39 -8.65
CA LEU A 223 -0.51 17.21 -7.95
C LEU A 223 -0.55 16.00 -8.88
N ALA A 224 0.57 15.30 -9.00
CA ALA A 224 0.63 14.02 -9.68
C ALA A 224 0.06 12.94 -8.76
N LEU A 225 -1.18 12.51 -9.01
CA LEU A 225 -1.78 11.38 -8.30
C LEU A 225 -1.25 10.07 -8.87
N SER A 226 -0.95 9.11 -7.98
CA SER A 226 -0.57 7.76 -8.41
C SER A 226 -1.79 7.00 -8.93
N ASP A 227 -1.59 6.10 -9.89
CA ASP A 227 -2.66 5.23 -10.41
C ASP A 227 -3.32 4.42 -9.27
N ASP A 228 -2.53 3.95 -8.31
CA ASP A 228 -3.03 3.20 -7.15
C ASP A 228 -3.90 4.08 -6.22
N ALA A 229 -3.57 5.36 -6.05
CA ALA A 229 -4.41 6.27 -5.27
C ALA A 229 -5.74 6.58 -5.97
N ILE A 230 -5.72 6.67 -7.30
CA ILE A 230 -6.93 6.78 -8.12
C ILE A 230 -7.78 5.51 -7.96
N GLU A 231 -7.18 4.32 -8.09
CA GLU A 231 -7.88 3.03 -7.91
C GLU A 231 -8.53 2.93 -6.51
N VAL A 232 -7.80 3.31 -5.45
CA VAL A 232 -8.32 3.33 -4.08
C VAL A 232 -9.46 4.34 -3.90
N LEU A 233 -9.36 5.52 -4.51
CA LEU A 233 -10.41 6.53 -4.46
C LEU A 233 -11.65 6.06 -5.22
N GLU A 234 -11.49 5.54 -6.43
CA GLU A 234 -12.59 5.00 -7.24
C GLU A 234 -13.31 3.87 -6.52
N GLN A 235 -12.56 2.97 -5.89
CA GLN A 235 -13.15 1.89 -5.10
C GLN A 235 -14.01 2.43 -3.94
N LYS A 236 -13.56 3.48 -3.24
CA LYS A 236 -14.36 4.12 -2.17
C LYS A 236 -15.61 4.81 -2.70
N VAL A 237 -15.54 5.43 -3.88
CA VAL A 237 -16.69 6.07 -4.53
C VAL A 237 -17.69 5.02 -5.05
N ALA A 238 -17.20 3.86 -5.52
CA ALA A 238 -17.96 2.81 -6.19
C ALA A 238 -18.55 1.72 -5.27
N LEU A 239 -17.85 1.32 -4.20
CA LEU A 239 -18.29 0.26 -3.26
C LEU A 239 -19.61 0.58 -2.54
N GLU A 240 -20.12 1.79 -2.72
CA GLU A 240 -21.23 2.35 -1.95
C GLU A 240 -22.38 2.77 -2.86
N LEU A 241 -22.36 2.30 -4.11
CA LEU A 241 -23.46 2.35 -5.04
C LEU A 241 -24.34 1.11 -4.79
N PRO A 242 -25.66 1.22 -4.56
CA PRO A 242 -26.51 0.05 -4.68
C PRO A 242 -26.36 -0.48 -6.11
N ALA A 243 -26.14 -1.79 -6.25
CA ALA A 243 -26.13 -2.47 -7.52
C ALA A 243 -27.39 -2.05 -8.31
N GLU A 244 -27.17 -1.61 -9.55
CA GLU A 244 -28.21 -1.18 -10.46
C GLU A 244 -29.36 -2.20 -10.46
N PRO A 245 -30.63 -1.79 -10.25
CA PRO A 245 -31.73 -2.73 -10.18
C PRO A 245 -31.85 -3.43 -11.54
N ASP A 246 -31.72 -4.76 -11.53
CA ASP A 246 -31.88 -5.59 -12.72
C ASP A 246 -33.22 -5.24 -13.40
N PRO A 247 -33.21 -4.73 -14.65
CA PRO A 247 -34.43 -4.34 -15.37
C PRO A 247 -35.40 -5.50 -15.58
N ARG A 248 -34.98 -6.75 -15.31
CA ARG A 248 -35.83 -7.96 -15.39
C ARG A 248 -36.82 -8.11 -14.24
N ASN A 249 -36.61 -7.47 -13.09
CA ASN A 249 -37.53 -7.58 -11.94
C ASN A 249 -38.74 -6.61 -12.00
N GLY A 250 -38.73 -5.64 -12.92
CA GLY A 250 -39.83 -4.68 -13.09
C GLY A 250 -41.02 -5.21 -13.91
N GLN A 251 -40.82 -6.26 -14.71
CA GLN A 251 -41.86 -6.75 -15.63
C GLN A 251 -42.78 -7.83 -15.02
N GLU A 252 -42.39 -8.49 -13.92
CA GLU A 252 -43.24 -9.53 -13.33
C GLU A 252 -44.39 -8.97 -12.45
N ARG A 253 -44.28 -7.72 -11.97
CA ARG A 253 -45.29 -7.14 -11.08
C ARG A 253 -46.51 -6.52 -11.79
N THR A 254 -46.44 -6.25 -13.09
CA THR A 254 -47.58 -5.69 -13.84
C THR A 254 -48.54 -6.74 -14.40
N ALA A 255 -48.19 -8.04 -14.35
CA ALA A 255 -48.97 -9.11 -14.96
C ALA A 255 -50.00 -9.82 -14.06
N ARG A 256 -50.12 -9.46 -12.76
CA ARG A 256 -51.12 -10.05 -11.85
C ARG A 256 -52.15 -9.03 -11.36
N ARG A 257 -53.02 -8.59 -12.26
CA ARG A 257 -54.32 -8.01 -11.87
C ARG A 257 -55.42 -9.03 -12.24
N PRO A 258 -56.12 -9.64 -11.27
CA PRO A 258 -57.23 -10.54 -11.59
C PRO A 258 -58.43 -9.73 -12.12
N PRO A 259 -59.26 -10.29 -13.02
CA PRO A 259 -60.48 -9.64 -13.47
C PRO A 259 -61.51 -9.58 -12.33
N ALA A 260 -62.16 -8.42 -12.19
CA ALA A 260 -63.23 -8.18 -11.23
C ALA A 260 -64.54 -8.90 -11.65
N PRO A 261 -65.41 -9.26 -10.68
CA PRO A 261 -66.63 -10.02 -10.91
C PRO A 261 -67.72 -9.22 -11.65
#